data_AF-A0A351MEL5-F1
#
_entry.id   AF-A0A351MEL5-F1
#
_cell.length_a   1.000
_cell.length_b   1.000
_cell.length_c   1.000
_cell.angle_alpha   90.00
_cell.angle_beta   90.00
_cell.angle_gamma   90.00
#
_symmetry.space_group_name_H-M   'P 1'
#
loop_
_entity.id
_entity.type
_entity.pdbx_description
1 polymer ?
#
loop_
_entity_poly.entity_id
_entity_poly.type
_entity_poly.pdbx_seq_one_letter_code
_entity_poly.pdbx_strand_id
1 'polypeptide(L)' 'IHFASGERRGYTRFTLTPTRLTADLRALLDVRDPQTDCETWSSWVVEDGRPGPKRA' A
#
# COMPACT_ATOMS: atom_id res chain seq x y z
N ILE A 1 0.06 12.07 5.88
CA ILE A 1 0.23 10.63 6.18
C ILE A 1 1.51 10.18 5.48
N HIS A 2 2.48 9.56 6.17
CA HIS A 2 3.86 9.37 5.64
C HIS A 2 3.99 8.36 4.50
N PHE A 3 3.08 7.38 4.43
CA PHE A 3 3.17 6.23 3.50
C PHE A 3 1.91 6.02 2.67
N ALA A 4 0.81 6.71 2.99
CA ALA A 4 -0.43 6.66 2.24
C ALA A 4 -0.93 8.06 1.94
N SER A 5 -1.63 8.23 0.82
CA SER A 5 -2.29 9.47 0.41
C SER A 5 -3.76 9.19 0.15
N GLY A 6 -4.64 10.14 0.50
CA GLY A 6 -6.06 10.10 0.16
C GLY A 6 -6.38 10.66 -1.23
N GLU A 7 -5.37 11.12 -1.98
CA GLU A 7 -5.54 11.74 -3.30
C GLU A 7 -6.07 10.77 -4.35
N ARG A 8 -5.76 9.48 -4.22
CA ARG A 8 -6.23 8.43 -5.13
C ARG A 8 -7.13 7.45 -4.39
N ARG A 9 -8.21 7.02 -5.05
CA ARG A 9 -9.06 5.94 -4.55
C ARG A 9 -8.38 4.60 -4.78
N GLY A 10 -8.67 3.66 -3.90
CA GLY A 10 -8.11 2.33 -3.94
C GLY A 10 -8.20 1.65 -2.57
N TYR A 11 -7.26 0.76 -2.29
CA TYR A 11 -7.24 -0.03 -1.07
C TYR A 11 -5.79 -0.38 -0.70
N THR A 12 -5.55 -0.80 0.54
CA THR A 12 -4.24 -1.34 0.94
C THR A 12 -4.31 -2.87 0.95
N ARG A 13 -3.37 -3.52 0.26
CA ARG A 13 -3.19 -4.97 0.30
C ARG A 13 -2.10 -5.31 1.29
N PHE A 14 -2.40 -6.20 2.24
CA PHE A 14 -1.43 -6.67 3.23
C PHE A 14 -1.05 -8.12 2.96
N THR A 15 0.25 -8.40 2.97
CA THR A 15 0.80 -9.75 3.04
C THR A 15 1.46 -9.91 4.39
N LEU A 16 0.97 -10.87 5.19
CA LEU A 16 1.38 -11.07 6.58
C LEU A 16 2.11 -12.41 6.73
N THR A 17 3.27 -12.38 7.37
CA THR A 17 3.97 -13.54 7.90
C THR A 17 4.22 -13.33 9.40
N PRO A 18 4.66 -14.34 10.16
CA PRO A 18 4.91 -14.18 11.60
C PRO A 18 5.90 -13.07 11.96
N THR A 19 6.84 -12.75 11.06
CA THR A 19 7.92 -11.80 11.33
C THR A 19 7.90 -10.57 10.41
N ARG A 20 6.96 -10.49 9.47
CA ARG A 20 6.91 -9.41 8.48
C ARG A 20 5.48 -9.10 8.02
N LEU A 21 5.17 -7.82 7.99
CA LEU A 21 4.02 -7.26 7.28
C LEU A 21 4.53 -6.49 6.07
N THR A 22 4.05 -6.83 4.88
CA THR A 22 4.20 -6.01 3.68
C THR A 22 2.85 -5.38 3.37
N ALA A 23 2.86 -4.08 3.12
CA ALA A 23 1.68 -3.30 2.78
C ALA A 23 1.89 -2.62 1.43
N ASP A 24 1.00 -2.90 0.48
CA ASP A 24 0.96 -2.25 -0.82
C ASP A 24 -0.27 -1.34 -0.89
N LEU A 25 -0.07 -0.03 -0.99
CA LEU A 25 -1.14 0.91 -1.33
C LEU A 25 -1.45 0.77 -2.82
N ARG A 26 -2.62 0.20 -3.10
CA ARG A 26 -3.15 0.00 -4.45
C ARG A 26 -4.03 1.19 -4.80
N ALA A 27 -3.78 1.82 -5.93
CA ALA A 27 -4.50 3.01 -6.39
C ALA A 27 -5.05 2.81 -7.80
N LEU A 28 -6.27 3.31 -8.03
CA LEU A 28 -6.85 3.42 -9.36
C LEU A 28 -6.24 4.61 -10.12
N LEU A 29 -6.07 4.48 -11.43
CA LEU A 29 -5.55 5.56 -12.27
C LEU A 29 -6.61 6.65 -12.54
N ASP A 30 -7.85 6.25 -12.87
CA ASP A 30 -8.99 7.17 -13.06
C ASP A 30 -10.29 6.53 -12.56
N VAL A 31 -10.86 7.10 -11.50
CA VAL A 31 -12.09 6.61 -10.87
C VAL A 31 -13.34 6.77 -11.72
N ARG A 32 -13.28 7.53 -12.82
CA ARG A 32 -14.39 7.75 -13.74
C ARG A 32 -14.42 6.71 -14.86
N ASP A 33 -13.31 6.01 -15.08
CA ASP A 33 -13.21 4.95 -16.08
C ASP A 33 -13.47 3.59 -15.41
N PRO A 34 -14.56 2.89 -15.75
CA PRO A 34 -14.87 1.58 -15.17
C PRO A 34 -13.88 0.48 -15.58
N GLN A 35 -13.02 0.70 -16.57
CA GLN A 35 -11.96 -0.22 -17.00
C GLN A 35 -10.57 0.24 -16.56
N THR A 36 -10.49 1.23 -15.66
CA THR A 36 -9.21 1.77 -15.21
C THR A 36 -8.33 0.70 -14.54
N ASP A 37 -7.02 0.82 -14.77
CA ASP A 37 -6.06 -0.04 -14.10
C ASP A 37 -5.88 0.33 -12.62
N CYS A 38 -5.40 -0.65 -11.87
CA CYS A 38 -5.02 -0.52 -10.47
C CYS A 38 -3.54 -0.88 -10.31
N GLU A 39 -2.75 0.02 -9.75
CA GLU A 39 -1.29 -0.14 -9.61
C GLU A 39 -0.83 -0.02 -8.13
N THR A 40 0.39 -0.47 -7.83
CA THR A 40 1.01 -0.20 -6.52
C THR A 40 1.56 1.22 -6.55
N TRP A 41 0.97 2.10 -5.75
CA TRP A 41 1.42 3.47 -5.59
C TRP A 41 2.55 3.61 -4.57
N SER A 42 2.50 2.83 -3.50
CA SER A 42 3.56 2.80 -2.49
C SER A 42 3.57 1.45 -1.78
N SER A 43 4.76 1.00 -1.39
CA SER A 43 4.93 -0.19 -0.57
C SER A 43 5.75 0.12 0.67
N TRP A 44 5.35 -0.47 1.80
CA TRP A 44 6.11 -0.41 3.03
C TRP A 44 6.08 -1.74 3.78
N VAL A 45 7.09 -1.93 4.62
CA VAL A 45 7.30 -3.13 5.41
C VAL A 45 7.39 -2.77 6.89
N VAL A 46 6.81 -3.61 7.72
CA VAL A 46 7.07 -3.65 9.17
C VAL A 46 7.69 -5.00 9.45
N GLU A 47 8.84 -5.00 10.10
CA GLU A 47 9.57 -6.21 10.47
C GLU A 47 9.56 -6.38 11.98
N ASP A 48 9.46 -7.62 12.45
CA ASP A 48 9.56 -7.94 13.86
C ASP A 48 10.89 -7.44 14.45
N GLY A 49 10.82 -6.90 15.67
CA GLY A 49 11.94 -6.23 16.34
C GLY A 49 12.38 -4.89 15.73
N ARG A 50 11.77 -4.41 14.64
CA ARG A 50 12.09 -3.12 14.00
C ARG A 50 10.86 -2.21 13.99
N PRO A 51 10.77 -1.27 14.95
CA PRO A 51 9.57 -0.45 15.09
C PRO A 51 9.34 0.44 13.87
N GLY A 52 8.08 0.46 13.43
CA GLY A 52 7.57 1.36 12.42
C GLY A 52 7.71 0.86 10.97
N PRO A 53 6.86 1.38 10.07
CA PRO A 53 6.93 1.07 8.65
C PRO A 53 8.15 1.71 7.99
N LYS A 54 8.81 0.95 7.10
CA LYS A 54 9.89 1.41 6.23
C LYS A 54 9.48 1.22 4.77
N ARG A 55 9.93 2.10 3.86
CA ARG A 55 9.67 1.86 2.42
C ARG A 55 10.28 0.51 2.02
N ALA A 56 9.50 -0.26 1.26
CA ALA A 56 9.91 -1.55 0.72
C ALA A 56 10.95 -1.40 -0.38
#